data_AF-A0A7S3H3Z1-F1
#
_entry.id   AF-A0A7S3H3Z1-F1
#
_cell.length_a   1.000
_cell.length_b   1.000
_cell.length_c   1.000
_cell.angle_alpha   90.00
_cell.angle_beta   90.00
_cell.angle_gamma   90.00
#
_symmetry.space_group_name_H-M   'P 1'
#
loop_
_entity.id
_entity.type
_entity.pdbx_description
1 polymer ?
#
loop_
_entity_poly.entity_id
_entity_poly.type
_entity_poly.pdbx_seq_one_letter_code
_entity_poly.pdbx_strand_id
1 'polypeptide(L)'
;SSNRGKNVLWADARRVVYPAAAIVVVQEVLGDRRQGFFCGHSDDVTCLAVHPDRTVAASGQMGKDCCVLVWEIAKVKRGMSLNRHIAKLKAPAGMRGISG
;
A
#
# COMPACT_ATOMS: atom_id res chain seq x y z
N SER A 1 4.12 21.00 12.69
CA SER A 1 5.32 20.21 12.42
C SER A 1 4.97 18.74 12.54
N SER A 2 5.03 17.97 11.46
CA SER A 2 5.19 16.51 11.57
C SER A 2 5.77 15.97 10.27
N ASN A 3 7.02 15.58 10.39
CA ASN A 3 7.81 14.75 9.50
C ASN A 3 6.99 13.55 8.98
N ARG A 4 7.21 13.15 7.71
CA ARG A 4 7.63 11.78 7.36
C ARG A 4 7.86 11.60 5.86
N GLY A 5 9.07 11.95 5.45
CA GLY A 5 9.57 11.60 4.14
C GLY A 5 9.71 10.08 3.98
N LYS A 6 9.36 9.62 2.77
CA LYS A 6 9.69 8.31 2.16
C LYS A 6 8.79 7.12 2.52
N ASN A 7 7.53 7.18 2.08
CA ASN A 7 6.69 5.99 1.91
C ASN A 7 6.80 5.37 0.50
N VAL A 8 7.92 5.58 -0.20
CA VAL A 8 8.16 5.02 -1.54
C VAL A 8 9.11 3.82 -1.40
N LEU A 9 8.61 2.63 -1.74
CA LEU A 9 9.34 1.37 -1.68
C LEU A 9 9.49 0.79 -3.09
N TRP A 10 10.63 0.18 -3.37
CA TRP A 10 10.78 -0.57 -4.63
C TRP A 10 10.03 -1.90 -4.57
N ALA A 11 9.16 -2.14 -5.55
CA ALA A 11 8.61 -3.46 -5.81
C ALA A 11 9.60 -4.30 -6.61
N ASP A 12 10.26 -3.73 -7.61
CA ASP A 12 11.31 -4.40 -8.39
C ASP A 12 12.22 -3.35 -9.05
N ALA A 13 13.06 -3.74 -10.01
CA ALA A 13 13.98 -2.82 -10.69
C ALA A 13 13.28 -1.69 -11.49
N ARG A 14 11.99 -1.79 -11.78
CA ARG A 14 11.24 -0.85 -12.63
C ARG A 14 10.03 -0.23 -11.94
N ARG A 15 9.55 -0.80 -10.83
CA ARG A 15 8.32 -0.38 -10.16
C ARG A 15 8.56 0.06 -8.72
N VAL A 16 7.94 1.18 -8.35
CA VAL A 16 7.85 1.68 -6.98
C VAL A 16 6.42 1.63 -6.47
N VAL A 17 6.27 1.52 -5.16
CA VAL A 17 4.98 1.45 -4.46
C VAL A 17 4.95 2.53 -3.39
N TYR A 18 3.87 3.29 -3.33
CA TYR A 18 3.71 4.33 -2.32
C TYR A 18 2.24 4.63 -1.99
N PRO A 19 1.92 5.00 -0.74
CA PRO A 19 0.58 5.44 -0.37
C PRO A 19 0.30 6.85 -0.87
N ALA A 20 -0.96 7.09 -1.25
CA ALA A 20 -1.53 8.37 -1.62
C ALA A 20 -2.96 8.43 -1.02
N ALA A 21 -3.09 9.04 0.15
CA ALA A 21 -4.32 8.98 0.98
C ALA A 21 -4.76 7.51 1.24
N ALA A 22 -6.02 7.17 0.95
CA ALA A 22 -6.56 5.81 1.10
C ALA A 22 -6.13 4.81 -0.01
N ILE A 23 -5.30 5.24 -0.97
CA ILE A 23 -4.89 4.41 -2.11
C ILE A 23 -3.42 4.08 -2.01
N VAL A 24 -3.02 2.90 -2.47
CA VAL A 24 -1.60 2.57 -2.72
C VAL A 24 -1.35 2.53 -4.22
N VAL A 25 -0.37 3.32 -4.68
CA VAL A 25 0.02 3.42 -6.09
C VAL A 25 1.18 2.48 -6.36
N VAL A 26 1.07 1.71 -7.45
CA VAL A 26 2.18 0.97 -8.05
C VAL A 26 2.56 1.67 -9.35
N GLN A 27 3.72 2.31 -9.37
CA GLN A 27 4.22 3.12 -10.47
C GLN A 27 5.40 2.42 -11.14
N GLU A 28 5.29 2.18 -12.44
CA GLU A 28 6.43 1.87 -13.29
C GLU A 28 7.22 3.16 -13.54
N VAL A 29 8.47 3.23 -13.12
CA VAL A 29 9.32 4.43 -13.22
C VAL A 29 10.28 4.39 -14.41
N LEU A 30 10.57 3.20 -14.93
CA LEU A 30 11.37 2.99 -16.13
C LEU A 30 10.45 2.60 -17.30
N GLY A 31 10.49 3.36 -18.40
CA GLY A 31 9.62 3.15 -19.56
C GLY A 31 8.45 4.13 -19.61
N ASP A 32 7.25 3.66 -19.90
CA ASP A 32 6.05 4.47 -20.20
C ASP A 32 5.42 5.18 -18.98
N ARG A 33 6.08 5.17 -17.82
CA ARG A 33 5.63 5.85 -16.59
C ARG A 33 4.20 5.52 -16.16
N ARG A 34 3.82 4.25 -16.23
CA ARG A 34 2.45 3.77 -16.03
C ARG A 34 2.12 3.52 -14.54
N GLN A 35 0.84 3.67 -14.19
CA GLN A 35 0.32 3.45 -12.84
C GLN A 35 -0.72 2.33 -12.78
N GLY A 36 -0.77 1.65 -11.64
CA GLY A 36 -1.90 0.87 -11.17
C GLY A 36 -2.20 1.20 -9.71
N PHE A 37 -3.41 0.90 -9.25
CA PHE A 37 -3.90 1.35 -7.95
C PHE A 37 -4.41 0.16 -7.13
N PHE A 38 -4.10 0.15 -5.84
CA PHE A 38 -4.74 -0.70 -4.86
C PHE A 38 -5.66 0.16 -3.99
N CYS A 39 -6.97 -0.05 -4.10
CA CYS A 39 -8.00 0.78 -3.44
C CYS A 39 -8.81 -0.05 -2.42
N GLY A 40 -8.12 -0.89 -1.65
CA GLY A 40 -8.74 -1.72 -0.61
C GLY A 40 -9.03 -0.99 0.70
N HIS A 41 -8.39 0.15 0.95
CA HIS A 41 -8.54 0.91 2.20
C HIS A 41 -9.66 1.96 2.09
N SER A 42 -10.27 2.26 3.22
CA SER A 42 -11.36 3.25 3.34
C SER A 42 -10.92 4.55 4.03
N ASP A 43 -9.67 4.61 4.49
CA ASP A 43 -9.09 5.72 5.27
C ASP A 43 -7.58 5.77 4.96
N ASP A 44 -6.90 6.82 5.43
CA ASP A 44 -5.51 7.12 5.09
C ASP A 44 -4.57 5.95 5.38
N VAL A 45 -3.83 5.55 4.34
CA VAL A 45 -2.76 4.56 4.45
C VAL A 45 -1.54 5.23 5.10
N THR A 46 -1.11 4.68 6.22
CA THR A 46 -0.03 5.28 7.04
C THR A 46 1.21 4.42 7.15
N CYS A 47 1.13 3.16 6.75
CA CYS A 47 2.28 2.28 6.66
C CYS A 47 2.21 1.41 5.42
N LEU A 48 3.37 1.07 4.89
CA LEU A 48 3.55 0.22 3.72
C LEU A 48 4.80 -0.63 3.91
N ALA A 49 4.72 -1.91 3.55
CA ALA A 49 5.85 -2.83 3.50
C ALA A 49 5.75 -3.70 2.25
N VAL A 50 6.90 -4.02 1.64
CA VAL A 50 7.02 -4.95 0.52
C VAL A 50 7.77 -6.18 1.04
N HIS A 51 7.23 -7.38 0.82
CA HIS A 51 7.88 -8.62 1.23
C HIS A 51 9.20 -8.82 0.47
N PRO A 52 10.24 -9.44 1.06
CA PRO A 52 11.55 -9.58 0.42
C PRO A 52 11.54 -10.26 -0.96
N ASP A 53 10.62 -11.20 -1.17
CA ASP A 53 10.44 -11.88 -2.46
C ASP A 53 9.70 -11.04 -3.53
N ARG A 54 9.24 -9.83 -3.16
CA ARG A 54 8.55 -8.88 -4.04
C ARG A 54 7.22 -9.35 -4.62
N THR A 55 6.62 -10.40 -4.08
CA THR A 55 5.33 -10.93 -4.57
C THR A 55 4.13 -10.22 -3.95
N VAL A 56 4.25 -9.87 -2.66
CA VAL A 56 3.17 -9.27 -1.86
C VAL A 56 3.62 -7.99 -1.17
N ALA A 57 2.65 -7.12 -0.91
CA ALA A 57 2.79 -5.93 -0.09
C ALA A 57 1.76 -5.94 1.04
N ALA A 58 2.08 -5.27 2.14
CA ALA A 58 1.20 -5.02 3.25
C ALA A 58 1.03 -3.51 3.44
N SER A 59 -0.20 -3.04 3.56
CA SER A 59 -0.53 -1.64 3.80
C SER A 59 -1.50 -1.51 4.97
N GLY A 60 -1.30 -0.52 5.84
CA GLY A 60 -2.15 -0.29 7.00
C GLY A 60 -2.83 1.07 6.95
N GLN A 61 -4.13 1.10 7.27
CA GLN A 61 -4.89 2.34 7.42
C GLN A 61 -5.07 2.74 8.88
N MET A 62 -5.20 4.05 9.10
CA MET A 62 -5.65 4.63 10.36
C MET A 62 -7.17 4.55 10.49
N GLY A 63 -7.69 5.12 11.58
CA GLY A 63 -9.11 5.32 11.80
C GLY A 63 -9.75 4.31 12.74
N LYS A 64 -11.07 4.47 12.93
CA LYS A 64 -11.87 3.62 13.82
C LYS A 64 -11.86 2.15 13.40
N ASP A 65 -11.84 1.91 12.09
CA ASP A 65 -11.77 0.58 11.48
C ASP A 65 -10.35 0.29 10.95
N CYS A 66 -9.33 0.58 11.76
CA CYS A 66 -7.95 0.35 11.38
C CYS A 66 -7.67 -1.12 11.05
N CYS A 67 -6.98 -1.33 9.92
CA CYS A 67 -6.66 -2.65 9.43
C CYS A 67 -5.39 -2.65 8.60
N VAL A 68 -4.77 -3.83 8.50
CA VAL A 68 -3.70 -4.12 7.57
C VAL A 68 -4.24 -5.02 6.47
N LEU A 69 -3.99 -4.65 5.22
CA LEU A 69 -4.33 -5.42 4.04
C LEU A 69 -3.05 -5.98 3.41
N VAL A 70 -3.05 -7.27 3.12
CA VAL A 70 -2.00 -7.93 2.35
C VAL A 70 -2.52 -8.20 0.94
N TRP A 71 -1.73 -7.87 -0.09
CA TRP A 71 -2.16 -7.94 -1.48
C TRP A 71 -1.00 -8.30 -2.43
N GLU A 72 -1.33 -8.90 -3.57
CA GLU A 72 -0.36 -9.30 -4.59
C GLU A 72 0.00 -8.13 -5.49
N ILE A 73 1.30 -7.81 -5.57
CA ILE A 73 1.78 -6.67 -6.37
C ILE A 73 1.54 -6.91 -7.85
N ALA A 74 1.73 -8.16 -8.32
CA ALA A 74 1.54 -8.53 -9.71
C ALA A 74 0.07 -8.43 -10.20
N LYS A 75 -0.90 -8.46 -9.28
CA LYS A 75 -2.32 -8.29 -9.62
C LYS A 75 -2.71 -6.82 -9.81
N VAL A 76 -1.89 -5.88 -9.35
CA VAL A 76 -2.04 -4.45 -9.64
C VAL A 76 -1.42 -4.18 -11.01
N LYS A 77 -2.26 -4.26 -12.05
CA LYS A 77 -1.85 -4.05 -13.44
C LYS A 77 -2.08 -2.60 -13.86
N ARG A 78 -1.43 -2.22 -14.96
CA ARG A 78 -1.59 -0.92 -15.62
C ARG A 78 -3.06 -0.54 -15.77
N GLY A 79 -3.41 0.66 -15.32
CA GLY A 79 -4.74 1.24 -15.50
C GLY A 79 -5.85 0.51 -14.75
N MET A 80 -5.50 -0.43 -13.87
CA MET A 80 -6.46 -1.18 -13.06
C MET A 80 -6.45 -0.68 -11.62
N SER A 81 -7.64 -0.69 -11.01
CA SER A 81 -7.83 -0.55 -9.57
C SER A 81 -8.12 -1.92 -8.99
N LEU A 82 -7.26 -2.40 -8.09
CA LEU A 82 -7.41 -3.65 -7.38
C LEU A 82 -7.97 -3.37 -5.98
N ASN A 83 -9.16 -3.92 -5.70
CA ASN A 83 -9.78 -3.81 -4.37
C ASN A 83 -9.72 -5.12 -3.59
N ARG A 84 -9.21 -6.19 -4.22
CA ARG A 84 -9.12 -7.52 -3.63
C ARG A 84 -7.78 -7.67 -2.89
N HIS A 85 -7.87 -7.93 -1.59
CA HIS A 85 -6.75 -8.32 -0.74
C HIS A 85 -6.68 -9.85 -0.59
N ILE A 86 -5.50 -10.38 -0.29
CA ILE A 86 -5.26 -11.77 0.11
C ILE A 86 -5.77 -11.99 1.53
N ALA A 87 -5.48 -11.04 2.42
CA ALA A 87 -5.85 -11.10 3.83
C ALA A 87 -6.12 -9.70 4.39
N LYS A 88 -7.04 -9.63 5.35
CA LYS A 88 -7.34 -8.43 6.13
C LYS A 88 -7.17 -8.75 7.61
N LEU A 89 -6.22 -8.06 8.24
CA LEU A 89 -5.99 -8.14 9.68
C LEU A 89 -6.62 -6.89 10.32
N LYS A 90 -7.64 -7.08 11.14
CA LYS A 90 -8.20 -5.99 11.96
C LYS A 90 -7.31 -5.76 13.16
N ALA A 91 -7.03 -4.50 13.49
CA ALA A 91 -6.37 -4.22 14.76
C ALA A 91 -7.35 -4.51 15.93
N PRO A 92 -6.83 -4.85 17.12
CA PRO A 92 -7.65 -4.92 18.33
C PRO A 92 -8.32 -3.57 18.61
N ALA A 93 -9.52 -3.60 19.19
CA ALA A 93 -10.20 -2.37 19.62
C ALA A 93 -9.28 -1.58 20.60
N GLY A 94 -9.01 -0.32 20.29
CA GLY A 94 -8.19 0.57 21.13
C GLY A 94 -6.73 0.75 20.68
N MET A 95 -6.25 0.03 19.65
CA MET A 95 -4.92 0.26 19.09
C MET A 95 -4.93 1.53 18.21
N ARG A 96 -4.26 2.61 18.64
CA ARG A 96 -3.98 3.75 17.77
C ARG A 96 -2.78 3.39 16.89
N GLY A 97 -2.96 3.51 15.57
CA GLY A 97 -2.02 3.04 14.55
C GLY A 97 -0.57 3.48 14.84
N ILE A 98 0.34 2.52 14.79
CA ILE A 98 1.78 2.78 14.94
C ILE A 98 2.22 3.50 13.68
N SER A 99 2.54 4.76 13.84
CA SER A 99 2.97 5.61 12.75
C SER A 99 4.49 5.43 12.64
N GLY A 100 4.95 4.62 11.68
CA GLY A 100 6.38 4.41 11.39
C GLY A 100 7.05 5.62 10.76
#